data_AF-A0A8H5A7T9-F1
#
_entry.id   AF-A0A8H5A7T9-F1
#
_cell.length_a   1.000
_cell.length_b   1.000
_cell.length_c   1.000
_cell.angle_alpha   90.00
_cell.angle_beta   90.00
_cell.angle_gamma   90.00
#
_symmetry.space_group_name_H-M   'P 1'
#
loop_
_entity.id
_entity.type
_entity.pdbx_description
1 polymer ?
#
loop_
_entity_poly.entity_id
_entity_poly.type
_entity_poly.pdbx_seq_one_letter_code
_entity_poly.pdbx_strand_id
1 'polypeptide(L)'
;ARRPAKYTPVDTVPDDIPWAELYVPGSSTPDRKGVTPGRYTLDAKASGYAEVAITPAQVAVTYHNYSDDGKIFLNGWENATTASDSLTQSHVDWYSNLTQTGPGIYNTKKTSADGFHMTIDVLTNEFNANGTLTTTIDGKKYSAPPNGT
;
A
#
# COMPACT_ATOMS: atom_id res chain seq x y z
N ALA A 1 28.19 -26.46 -19.67
CA ALA A 1 28.97 -25.36 -19.05
C ALA A 1 28.20 -24.05 -19.24
N ARG A 2 27.89 -23.31 -18.17
CA ARG A 2 27.30 -21.96 -18.29
C ARG A 2 28.42 -20.99 -18.68
N ARG A 3 28.23 -20.24 -19.76
CA ARG A 3 29.16 -19.18 -20.17
C ARG A 3 28.70 -17.88 -19.53
N PRO A 4 29.57 -17.10 -18.87
CA PRO A 4 29.21 -15.77 -18.40
C PRO A 4 28.64 -14.95 -19.55
N ALA A 5 27.49 -14.33 -19.34
CA ALA A 5 26.95 -13.37 -20.31
C ALA A 5 27.95 -12.23 -20.47
N LYS A 6 28.15 -11.76 -21.71
CA LYS A 6 28.96 -10.56 -21.94
C LYS A 6 28.27 -9.39 -21.25
N TYR A 7 28.98 -8.77 -20.31
CA TYR A 7 28.50 -7.56 -19.65
C TYR A 7 28.36 -6.47 -20.72
N THR A 8 27.18 -5.87 -20.83
CA THR A 8 27.01 -4.63 -21.60
C THR A 8 27.42 -3.51 -20.66
N PRO A 9 28.46 -2.73 -20.96
CA PRO A 9 28.82 -1.56 -20.16
C PRO A 9 27.58 -0.68 -19.98
N VAL A 10 27.30 -0.27 -18.75
CA VAL A 10 26.25 0.72 -18.50
C VAL A 10 26.74 2.04 -19.06
N ASP A 11 25.93 2.69 -19.88
CA ASP A 11 26.23 4.03 -20.38
C ASP A 11 26.43 4.98 -19.19
N THR A 12 27.51 5.75 -19.23
CA THR A 12 27.77 6.75 -18.20
C THR A 12 26.76 7.88 -18.34
N VAL A 13 25.94 8.07 -17.31
CA VAL A 13 25.08 9.25 -17.18
C VAL A 13 25.90 10.40 -16.60
N PRO A 14 25.66 11.66 -17.01
CA PRO A 14 26.27 12.82 -16.36
C PRO A 14 25.92 12.85 -14.87
N ASP A 15 26.91 13.09 -14.01
CA ASP A 15 26.69 13.30 -12.58
C ASP A 15 25.95 14.63 -12.30
N ASP A 16 26.09 15.59 -13.22
CA ASP A 16 25.37 16.87 -13.20
C ASP A 16 24.09 16.77 -14.03
N ILE A 17 22.96 16.74 -13.32
CA ILE A 17 21.63 16.66 -13.90
C ILE A 17 20.97 18.03 -13.67
N PRO A 18 20.75 18.86 -14.71
CA PRO A 18 20.39 20.28 -14.54
C PRO A 18 19.08 20.57 -13.79
N TRP A 19 18.20 19.56 -13.68
CA TRP A 19 16.93 19.65 -12.95
C TRP A 19 16.99 19.03 -11.55
N ALA A 20 18.09 18.36 -11.20
CA ALA A 20 18.29 17.77 -9.90
C ALA A 20 18.95 18.76 -8.95
N GLU A 21 18.63 18.63 -7.67
CA GLU A 21 19.36 19.35 -6.63
C GLU A 21 20.66 18.60 -6.33
N LEU A 22 21.80 19.28 -6.49
CA LEU A 22 23.12 18.69 -6.24
C LEU A 22 23.23 18.29 -4.76
N TYR A 23 23.60 17.04 -4.51
CA TYR A 23 23.89 16.59 -3.15
C TYR A 23 25.11 17.32 -2.59
N VAL A 24 24.94 18.06 -1.50
CA VAL A 24 26.05 18.67 -0.75
C VAL A 24 26.23 17.90 0.57
N PRO A 25 27.42 17.32 0.86
CA PRO A 25 27.67 16.67 2.14
C PRO A 25 27.36 17.60 3.33
N GLY A 26 26.58 17.11 4.29
CA GLY A 26 26.14 17.90 5.45
C GLY A 26 24.89 18.74 5.22
N SER A 27 24.28 18.70 4.03
CA SER A 27 22.95 19.27 3.80
C SER A 27 21.94 18.70 4.78
N SER A 28 21.01 19.53 5.24
CA SER A 28 19.81 19.05 5.92
C SER A 28 19.04 18.11 4.99
N THR A 29 18.49 17.03 5.55
CA THR A 29 17.56 16.16 4.82
C THR A 29 16.39 16.99 4.30
N PRO A 30 15.99 16.85 3.02
CA PRO A 30 14.83 17.56 2.48
C PRO A 30 13.59 17.29 3.33
N ASP A 31 12.82 18.33 3.61
CA ASP A 31 11.55 18.18 4.32
C ASP A 31 10.55 17.46 3.41
N ARG A 32 10.17 16.25 3.83
CA ARG A 32 9.20 15.45 3.09
C ARG A 32 7.82 15.85 3.56
N LYS A 33 7.12 16.69 2.78
CA LYS A 33 5.72 17.08 3.05
C LYS A 33 4.84 15.82 3.12
N GLY A 34 4.60 15.34 4.34
CA GLY A 34 3.65 14.28 4.63
C GLY A 34 2.23 14.83 4.81
N VAL A 35 1.25 13.94 4.76
CA VAL A 35 -0.09 14.28 5.27
C VAL A 35 0.04 14.40 6.79
N THR A 36 -0.45 15.51 7.36
CA THR A 36 -0.43 15.69 8.80
C THR A 36 -1.24 14.58 9.48
N PRO A 37 -0.75 13.98 10.58
CA PRO A 37 -1.57 13.09 11.38
C PRO A 37 -2.87 13.78 11.85
N GLY A 38 -3.98 13.06 11.81
CA GLY A 38 -5.28 13.63 12.15
C GLY A 38 -6.46 12.79 11.69
N ARG A 39 -7.66 13.31 11.96
CA ARG A 39 -8.91 12.77 11.46
C ARG A 39 -9.43 13.67 10.36
N TYR A 40 -9.83 13.06 9.26
CA TYR A 40 -10.30 13.72 8.05
C TYR A 40 -11.60 13.08 7.60
N THR A 41 -12.41 13.87 6.91
CA THR A 41 -13.54 13.38 6.13
C THR A 41 -13.22 13.64 4.68
N LEU A 42 -13.32 12.60 3.85
CA LEU A 42 -13.24 12.71 2.40
C LEU A 42 -14.65 12.56 1.83
N ASP A 43 -15.22 13.67 1.40
CA ASP A 43 -16.51 13.68 0.71
C ASP A 43 -16.35 13.15 -0.71
N ALA A 44 -17.25 12.24 -1.10
CA ALA A 44 -17.25 11.73 -2.46
C ALA A 44 -17.91 12.73 -3.42
N LYS A 45 -17.58 12.65 -4.71
CA LYS A 45 -18.13 13.55 -5.72
C LYS A 45 -19.63 13.35 -5.97
N ALA A 46 -20.15 12.14 -5.81
CA ALA A 46 -21.55 11.83 -6.11
C ALA A 46 -22.37 11.47 -4.86
N SER A 47 -21.85 10.60 -3.98
CA SER A 47 -22.59 10.14 -2.80
C SER A 47 -21.65 9.63 -1.71
N GLY A 48 -22.02 9.89 -0.45
CA GLY A 48 -21.34 9.34 0.71
C GLY A 48 -20.00 10.00 1.00
N TYR A 49 -19.27 9.42 1.94
CA TYR A 49 -17.99 9.94 2.42
C TYR A 49 -17.14 8.82 3.00
N ALA A 50 -15.87 9.11 3.27
CA ALA A 50 -14.98 8.26 4.02
C ALA A 50 -14.43 9.00 5.24
N GLU A 51 -14.45 8.35 6.41
CA GLU A 51 -13.73 8.80 7.59
C GLU A 51 -12.31 8.25 7.52
N VAL A 52 -11.31 9.13 7.59
CA VAL A 52 -9.90 8.77 7.46
C VAL A 52 -9.18 9.18 8.76
N ALA A 53 -8.48 8.25 9.38
CA ALA A 53 -7.60 8.51 10.52
C ALA A 53 -6.17 8.17 10.13
N ILE A 54 -5.27 9.14 10.29
CA ILE A 54 -3.85 9.03 9.94
C ILE A 54 -3.03 9.28 11.19
N THR A 55 -2.11 8.37 11.48
CA THR A 55 -1.03 8.55 12.43
C THR A 55 0.31 8.32 11.71
N PRO A 56 1.47 8.62 12.32
CA PRO A 56 2.76 8.32 11.69
C PRO A 56 2.96 6.87 11.28
N ALA A 57 2.26 5.92 11.92
CA ALA A 57 2.41 4.49 11.70
C ALA A 57 1.14 3.81 11.18
N GLN A 58 0.02 4.52 11.02
CA GLN A 58 -1.27 3.89 10.74
C GLN A 58 -2.12 4.74 9.81
N VAL A 59 -2.82 4.07 8.90
CA VAL A 59 -3.93 4.64 8.15
C VAL A 59 -5.14 3.74 8.32
N ALA A 60 -6.23 4.32 8.81
CA ALA A 60 -7.52 3.65 8.94
C ALA A 60 -8.60 4.44 8.19
N VAL A 61 -9.45 3.74 7.45
CA VAL A 61 -10.52 4.33 6.65
C VAL A 61 -11.82 3.58 6.87
N THR A 62 -12.91 4.31 7.07
CA THR A 62 -14.28 3.76 7.06
C THR A 62 -15.08 4.44 5.96
N TYR A 63 -15.63 3.66 5.03
CA TYR A 63 -16.42 4.13 3.90
C TYR A 63 -17.91 4.02 4.21
N HIS A 64 -18.62 5.12 3.96
CA HIS A 64 -20.06 5.24 4.12
C HIS A 64 -20.70 5.55 2.77
N ASN A 65 -21.08 4.50 2.04
CA ASN A 65 -21.66 4.60 0.70
C ASN A 65 -20.88 5.51 -0.25
N TYR A 66 -19.56 5.48 -0.17
CA TYR A 66 -18.66 6.36 -0.91
C TYR A 66 -18.73 6.05 -2.40
N SER A 67 -19.03 7.05 -3.23
CA SER A 67 -19.08 6.94 -4.67
C SER A 67 -18.77 8.26 -5.35
N ASP A 68 -17.82 8.24 -6.27
CA ASP A 68 -17.48 9.40 -7.09
C ASP A 68 -18.29 9.48 -8.39
N ASP A 69 -18.86 8.37 -8.84
CA ASP A 69 -19.59 8.27 -10.13
C ASP A 69 -21.09 7.96 -9.97
N GLY A 70 -21.54 7.68 -8.74
CA GLY A 70 -22.92 7.31 -8.43
C GLY A 70 -23.33 5.91 -8.92
N LYS A 71 -22.39 5.09 -9.39
CA LYS A 71 -22.64 3.75 -9.94
C LYS A 71 -21.95 2.67 -9.10
N ILE A 72 -20.74 2.95 -8.65
CA ILE A 72 -19.95 2.05 -7.81
C ILE A 72 -19.85 2.64 -6.42
N PHE A 73 -20.19 1.85 -5.42
CA PHE A 73 -20.24 2.26 -4.02
C PHE A 73 -19.31 1.41 -3.18
N LEU A 74 -18.48 2.06 -2.37
CA LEU A 74 -17.63 1.43 -1.37
C LEU A 74 -18.27 1.55 0.02
N ASN A 75 -18.29 0.44 0.74
CA ASN A 75 -18.74 0.36 2.13
C ASN A 75 -17.79 -0.52 2.94
N GLY A 76 -17.74 -0.28 4.25
CA GLY A 76 -16.92 -1.05 5.18
C GLY A 76 -15.66 -0.30 5.59
N TRP A 77 -14.61 -1.01 5.99
CA TRP A 77 -13.44 -0.38 6.57
C TRP A 77 -12.14 -1.12 6.25
N GLU A 78 -11.04 -0.41 6.38
CA GLU A 78 -9.68 -0.92 6.22
C GLU A 78 -8.73 -0.20 7.17
N ASN A 79 -7.80 -0.92 7.78
CA ASN A 79 -6.78 -0.39 8.66
C ASN A 79 -5.45 -1.08 8.36
N ALA A 80 -4.41 -0.30 8.09
CA ALA A 80 -3.06 -0.77 7.95
C ALA A 80 -2.15 -0.04 8.94
N THR A 81 -1.43 -0.80 9.75
CA THR A 81 -0.41 -0.30 10.68
C THR A 81 0.95 -0.81 10.23
N THR A 82 1.94 0.06 10.16
CA THR A 82 3.31 -0.27 9.73
C THR A 82 4.28 -0.06 10.87
N ALA A 83 5.20 -1.00 11.06
CA ALA A 83 6.34 -0.87 11.94
C ALA A 83 7.63 -1.17 11.16
N SER A 84 8.72 -0.49 11.52
CA SER A 84 10.06 -0.82 11.00
C SER A 84 10.80 -1.61 12.06
N ASP A 85 11.05 -2.89 11.79
CA ASP A 85 11.83 -3.76 12.67
C ASP A 85 13.33 -3.49 12.52
N SER A 86 13.75 -3.07 11.32
CA SER A 86 15.13 -2.66 11.00
C SER A 86 15.14 -1.63 9.86
N LEU A 87 16.33 -1.24 9.39
CA LEU A 87 16.47 -0.36 8.22
C LEU A 87 15.90 -0.97 6.93
N THR A 88 15.82 -2.29 6.85
CA THR A 88 15.46 -3.03 5.64
C THR A 88 14.20 -3.85 5.81
N GLN A 89 13.83 -4.15 7.07
CA GLN A 89 12.69 -4.97 7.42
C GLN A 89 11.54 -4.11 7.94
N SER A 90 10.38 -4.27 7.32
CA SER A 90 9.13 -3.66 7.73
C SER A 90 8.08 -4.71 8.01
N HIS A 91 7.30 -4.49 9.07
CA HIS A 91 6.12 -5.25 9.42
C HIS A 91 4.85 -4.45 9.14
N VAL A 92 3.80 -5.12 8.67
CA VAL A 92 2.50 -4.50 8.44
C VAL A 92 1.39 -5.39 8.97
N ASP A 93 0.57 -4.82 9.85
CA ASP A 93 -0.69 -5.37 10.32
C ASP A 93 -1.84 -4.79 9.51
N TRP A 94 -2.48 -5.62 8.70
CA TRP A 94 -3.59 -5.24 7.84
C TRP A 94 -4.90 -5.89 8.32
N TYR A 95 -5.93 -5.08 8.47
CA TYR A 95 -7.31 -5.51 8.69
C TYR A 95 -8.24 -4.90 7.65
N SER A 96 -9.12 -5.70 7.05
CA SER A 96 -10.02 -5.22 5.98
C SER A 96 -11.35 -5.95 6.01
N ASN A 97 -12.44 -5.20 5.86
CA ASN A 97 -13.76 -5.73 5.54
C ASN A 97 -14.48 -4.73 4.65
N LEU A 98 -14.07 -4.71 3.38
CA LEU A 98 -14.62 -3.84 2.36
C LEU A 98 -15.56 -4.59 1.42
N THR A 99 -16.63 -3.90 1.03
CA THR A 99 -17.54 -4.31 -0.03
C THR A 99 -17.63 -3.21 -1.07
N GLN A 100 -17.62 -3.61 -2.34
CA GLN A 100 -17.89 -2.75 -3.48
C GLN A 100 -19.16 -3.26 -4.17
N THR A 101 -20.13 -2.37 -4.35
CA THR A 101 -21.41 -2.69 -4.99
C THR A 101 -21.68 -1.78 -6.18
N GLY A 102 -22.49 -2.26 -7.11
CA GLY A 102 -22.95 -1.50 -8.27
C GLY A 102 -23.82 -2.37 -9.18
N PRO A 103 -24.27 -1.86 -10.34
CA PRO A 103 -25.06 -2.64 -11.30
C PRO A 103 -24.32 -3.91 -11.73
N GLY A 104 -24.80 -5.08 -11.27
CA GLY A 104 -24.19 -6.39 -11.55
C GLY A 104 -22.84 -6.64 -10.86
N ILE A 105 -22.39 -5.75 -9.97
CA ILE A 105 -21.08 -5.81 -9.31
C ILE A 105 -21.26 -6.07 -7.82
N TYR A 106 -20.56 -7.08 -7.32
CA TYR A 106 -20.40 -7.35 -5.91
C TYR A 106 -19.00 -7.90 -5.65
N ASN A 107 -18.10 -7.03 -5.19
CA ASN A 107 -16.70 -7.37 -4.91
C ASN A 107 -16.41 -7.17 -3.42
N THR A 108 -15.43 -7.90 -2.91
CA THR A 108 -15.04 -7.80 -1.50
C THR A 108 -13.53 -7.82 -1.34
N LYS A 109 -13.01 -7.10 -0.36
CA LYS A 109 -11.64 -7.24 0.13
C LYS A 109 -11.69 -7.47 1.62
N LYS A 110 -11.23 -8.64 2.07
CA LYS A 110 -11.41 -9.09 3.45
C LYS A 110 -10.16 -9.75 3.98
N THR A 111 -9.84 -9.48 5.24
CA THR A 111 -8.84 -10.26 5.97
C THR A 111 -9.48 -11.42 6.73
N SER A 112 -8.66 -12.37 7.19
CA SER A 112 -9.08 -13.29 8.27
C SER A 112 -9.41 -12.53 9.56
N ALA A 113 -10.06 -13.21 10.50
CA ALA A 113 -10.44 -12.63 11.80
C ALA A 113 -9.23 -12.05 12.56
N ASP A 114 -8.09 -12.76 12.54
CA ASP A 114 -6.87 -12.30 13.20
C ASP A 114 -6.15 -11.18 12.44
N GLY A 115 -6.55 -10.92 11.19
CA GLY A 115 -5.90 -9.95 10.30
C GLY A 115 -5.04 -10.62 9.23
N PHE A 116 -4.21 -9.81 8.57
CA PHE A 116 -3.15 -10.20 7.66
C PHE A 116 -1.87 -9.49 8.08
N HIS A 117 -0.90 -10.26 8.55
CA HIS A 117 0.35 -9.76 9.12
C HIS A 117 1.46 -10.10 8.15
N MET A 118 2.15 -9.11 7.61
CA MET A 118 3.22 -9.32 6.64
C MET A 118 4.52 -8.67 7.09
N THR A 119 5.62 -9.36 6.84
CA THR A 119 6.98 -8.86 7.00
C THR A 119 7.66 -8.90 5.64
N ILE A 120 8.32 -7.80 5.29
CA ILE A 120 9.07 -7.64 4.05
C ILE A 120 10.48 -7.17 4.43
N ASP A 121 11.50 -7.87 3.94
CA ASP A 121 12.88 -7.35 3.92
C ASP A 121 13.28 -7.01 2.48
N VAL A 122 13.58 -5.73 2.25
CA VAL A 122 13.85 -5.20 0.91
C VAL A 122 15.21 -5.61 0.33
N LEU A 123 16.16 -6.06 1.15
CA LEU A 123 17.45 -6.52 0.66
C LEU A 123 17.41 -7.99 0.26
N THR A 124 16.65 -8.81 0.99
CA THR A 124 16.51 -10.24 0.68
C THR A 124 15.35 -10.53 -0.28
N ASN A 125 14.47 -9.55 -0.53
CA ASN A 125 13.20 -9.71 -1.25
C ASN A 125 12.37 -10.85 -0.66
N GLU A 126 12.35 -10.95 0.67
CA GLU A 126 11.63 -12.02 1.36
C GLU A 126 10.27 -11.53 1.82
N PHE A 127 9.21 -12.09 1.25
CA PHE A 127 7.84 -11.91 1.72
C PHE A 127 7.47 -13.04 2.69
N ASN A 128 7.05 -12.67 3.91
CA ASN A 128 6.49 -13.62 4.88
C ASN A 128 5.18 -13.06 5.44
N ALA A 129 4.12 -13.85 5.45
CA ALA A 129 2.84 -13.46 6.03
C ALA A 129 2.17 -14.55 6.86
N ASN A 130 1.35 -14.10 7.81
CA ASN A 130 0.40 -14.91 8.57
C ASN A 130 -1.01 -14.30 8.45
N GLY A 131 -2.03 -15.14 8.52
CA GLY A 131 -3.40 -14.76 8.19
C GLY A 131 -3.62 -14.65 6.68
N THR A 132 -4.70 -14.00 6.28
CA THR A 132 -5.11 -13.92 4.87
C THR A 132 -5.61 -12.53 4.54
N LEU A 133 -5.28 -12.06 3.34
CA LEU A 133 -5.94 -10.95 2.67
C LEU A 133 -6.50 -11.49 1.35
N THR A 134 -7.82 -11.47 1.23
CA THR A 134 -8.55 -12.02 0.08
C THR A 134 -9.33 -10.91 -0.61
N THR A 135 -9.14 -10.79 -1.92
CA THR A 135 -9.98 -9.96 -2.78
C THR A 135 -10.82 -10.86 -3.69
N THR A 136 -12.11 -10.62 -3.77
CA THR A 136 -13.03 -11.31 -4.68
C THR A 136 -13.56 -10.28 -5.68
N ILE A 137 -13.29 -10.51 -6.97
CA ILE A 137 -13.78 -9.68 -8.07
C ILE A 137 -14.56 -10.57 -9.03
N ASP A 138 -15.82 -10.25 -9.29
CA ASP A 138 -16.70 -11.01 -10.19
C ASP A 138 -16.72 -12.52 -9.88
N GLY A 139 -16.75 -12.85 -8.58
CA GLY A 139 -16.71 -14.23 -8.07
C GLY A 139 -15.33 -14.90 -8.10
N LYS A 140 -14.32 -14.30 -8.70
CA LYS A 140 -12.94 -14.82 -8.71
C LYS A 140 -12.16 -14.34 -7.49
N LYS A 141 -11.55 -15.29 -6.78
CA LYS A 141 -10.76 -15.05 -5.57
C LYS A 141 -9.27 -14.82 -5.91
N TYR A 142 -8.69 -13.82 -5.27
CA TYR A 142 -7.27 -13.45 -5.30
C TYR A 142 -6.75 -13.44 -3.87
N SER A 143 -5.61 -14.08 -3.64
CA SER A 143 -4.97 -14.20 -2.32
C SER A 143 -3.54 -13.70 -2.38
N ALA A 144 -2.95 -13.42 -1.21
CA ALA A 144 -1.53 -13.11 -1.08
C ALA A 144 -0.62 -14.20 -1.69
N PRO A 145 0.59 -13.84 -2.15
CA PRO A 145 1.56 -14.83 -2.61
C PRO A 145 2.01 -15.75 -1.46
N PRO A 146 2.60 -16.92 -1.77
CA PRO A 146 3.20 -17.79 -0.76
C PRO A 146 4.40 -17.12 -0.07
N ASN A 147 4.67 -17.51 1.17
CA ASN A 147 5.85 -17.07 1.91
C ASN A 147 7.14 -17.53 1.20
N GLY A 148 8.20 -16.71 1.31
CA GLY A 148 9.50 -16.96 0.71
C GLY A 148 9.56 -16.72 -0.81
N THR A 149 8.63 -15.92 -1.36
CA THR A 149 8.62 -15.51 -2.78
C THR A 149 8.91 -14.02 -2.95
#